data_AF-A0A6B1GF55-F1
#
_entry.id   AF-A0A6B1GF55-F1
#
_cell.length_a   1.000
_cell.length_b   1.000
_cell.length_c   1.000
_cell.angle_alpha   90.00
_cell.angle_beta   90.00
_cell.angle_gamma   90.00
#
_symmetry.space_group_name_H-M   'P 1'
#
loop_
_entity.id
_entity.type
_entity.pdbx_description
1 polymer ?
#
loop_
_entity_poly.entity_id
_entity_poly.type
_entity_poly.pdbx_seq_one_letter_code
_entity_poly.pdbx_strand_id
1 'polypeptide(L)'
;MSVFVDTNVLVYARDPGHAEKQERALEWLAHLWASGDGRVSTQVLNEYYATVTRRLAPGLPQARARADVEALFAWDPQPVDRAIVQRAFEIGEAARISHWDALIVAAAHAAGCTHLLSEDLSDGQ
;
A
#
# COMPACT_ATOMS: atom_id res chain seq x y z
N MET A 1 4.92 -9.15 13.51
CA MET A 1 3.68 -8.36 13.69
C MET A 1 3.41 -7.74 12.34
N SER A 2 2.45 -8.25 11.57
CA SER A 2 2.32 -7.89 10.15
C SER A 2 1.73 -6.49 9.97
N VAL A 3 2.35 -5.73 9.06
CA VAL A 3 1.97 -4.35 8.73
C VAL A 3 1.60 -4.30 7.25
N PHE A 4 0.37 -3.89 6.98
CA PHE A 4 -0.07 -3.64 5.62
C PHE A 4 0.40 -2.26 5.17
N VAL A 5 0.96 -2.15 3.96
CA VAL A 5 1.48 -0.90 3.41
C VAL A 5 0.58 -0.45 2.26
N ASP A 6 0.08 0.77 2.35
CA ASP A 6 -0.75 1.41 1.33
C ASP A 6 0.09 1.98 0.17
N THR A 7 -0.57 2.29 -0.94
CA THR A 7 0.03 2.83 -2.16
C THR A 7 0.77 4.14 -1.88
N ASN A 8 0.17 5.06 -1.11
CA ASN A 8 0.74 6.38 -0.83
C ASN A 8 2.16 6.28 -0.22
N VAL A 9 2.38 5.38 0.74
CA VAL A 9 3.68 5.14 1.37
C VAL A 9 4.71 4.64 0.37
N LEU A 10 4.34 3.68 -0.49
CA LEU A 10 5.23 3.18 -1.54
C LEU A 10 5.61 4.28 -2.54
N VAL A 11 4.63 5.13 -2.90
CA VAL A 11 4.86 6.28 -3.80
C VAL A 11 5.79 7.30 -3.14
N TYR A 12 5.59 7.62 -1.86
CA TYR A 12 6.48 8.55 -1.13
C TYR A 12 7.92 8.08 -1.10
N ALA A 13 8.18 6.77 -0.99
CA ALA A 13 9.53 6.23 -1.06
C ALA A 13 10.25 6.49 -2.42
N ARG A 14 9.51 6.91 -3.45
CA ARG A 14 10.02 7.26 -4.78
C ARG A 14 9.83 8.72 -5.17
N ASP A 15 9.14 9.51 -4.35
CA ASP A 15 8.81 10.90 -4.66
C ASP A 15 9.81 11.89 -4.02
N PRO A 16 10.74 12.48 -4.80
CA PRO A 16 11.66 13.49 -4.27
C PRO A 16 10.97 14.82 -3.95
N GLY A 17 9.72 15.04 -4.40
CA GLY A 17 8.95 16.25 -4.10
C GLY A 17 8.51 16.36 -2.63
N HIS A 18 8.60 15.27 -1.86
CA HIS A 18 8.17 15.21 -0.47
C HIS A 18 9.27 14.61 0.44
N ALA A 19 10.42 15.30 0.52
CA ALA A 19 11.63 14.78 1.18
C ALA A 19 11.41 14.18 2.59
N GLU A 20 10.68 14.87 3.48
CA GLU A 20 10.41 14.37 4.83
C GLU A 20 9.55 13.09 4.84
N LYS A 21 8.54 13.02 3.98
CA LYS A 21 7.69 11.83 3.85
C LYS A 21 8.44 10.70 3.17
N GLN A 22 9.30 11.01 2.20
CA GLN A 22 10.17 10.06 1.54
C GLN A 22 11.12 9.40 2.53
N GLU A 23 11.80 10.19 3.38
CA GLU A 23 12.70 9.67 4.40
C GLU A 23 11.96 8.71 5.34
N ARG A 24 10.83 9.13 5.90
CA ARG A 24 10.01 8.29 6.78
C ARG A 24 9.48 7.03 6.08
N ALA A 25 9.05 7.13 4.83
CA ALA A 25 8.61 5.98 4.05
C ALA A 25 9.75 4.98 3.85
N LEU A 26 10.95 5.47 3.50
CA LEU A 26 12.13 4.63 3.34
C LEU A 26 12.55 3.94 4.65
N GLU A 27 12.49 4.64 5.77
CA GLU A 27 12.76 4.06 7.10
C GLU A 27 11.80 2.91 7.43
N TRP A 28 10.49 3.13 7.25
CA TRP A 28 9.48 2.10 7.47
C TRP A 28 9.66 0.91 6.54
N LEU A 29 9.89 1.15 5.24
CA LEU A 29 10.12 0.06 4.29
C LEU A 29 11.39 -0.72 4.64
N ALA A 30 12.48 -0.05 5.01
CA ALA A 30 13.71 -0.72 5.44
C ALA A 30 13.46 -1.61 6.67
N HIS A 31 12.72 -1.11 7.66
CA HIS A 31 12.32 -1.89 8.83
C HIS A 31 11.50 -3.12 8.45
N LEU A 32 10.47 -2.96 7.61
CA LEU A 32 9.56 -4.04 7.21
C LEU A 32 10.25 -5.10 6.35
N TRP A 33 11.21 -4.70 5.51
CA TRP A 33 12.06 -5.63 4.78
C TRP A 33 12.99 -6.42 5.70
N ALA A 34 13.55 -5.77 6.73
CA ALA A 34 14.43 -6.43 7.69
C ALA A 34 13.68 -7.41 8.61
N SER A 35 12.45 -7.09 9.00
CA SER A 35 11.63 -7.95 9.88
C SER A 35 10.84 -9.03 9.13
N GLY A 36 10.58 -8.85 7.83
CA GLY A 36 9.70 -9.74 7.06
C GLY A 36 8.20 -9.55 7.34
N ASP A 37 7.85 -8.47 8.03
CA ASP A 37 6.48 -8.19 8.48
C ASP A 37 5.64 -7.39 7.47
N GLY A 38 6.25 -6.90 6.38
CA GLY A 38 5.55 -6.13 5.36
C GLY A 38 4.55 -6.95 4.54
N ARG A 39 3.36 -6.40 4.30
CA ARG A 39 2.30 -6.95 3.43
C ARG A 39 1.71 -5.86 2.56
N VAL A 40 1.19 -6.23 1.40
CA VAL A 40 0.50 -5.35 0.42
C VAL A 40 -0.65 -6.12 -0.24
N SER A 41 -1.43 -5.48 -1.11
CA SER A 41 -2.39 -6.16 -1.99
C SER A 41 -2.03 -6.00 -3.46
N THR A 42 -2.63 -6.82 -4.32
CA THR A 42 -2.52 -6.66 -5.78
C THR A 42 -3.07 -5.32 -6.26
N GLN A 43 -4.05 -4.75 -5.57
CA GLN A 43 -4.55 -3.40 -5.88
C GLN A 43 -3.47 -2.35 -5.62
N VAL A 44 -2.83 -2.39 -4.45
CA VAL A 44 -1.74 -1.47 -4.09
C VAL A 44 -0.62 -1.50 -5.14
N LEU A 45 -0.21 -2.68 -5.60
CA LEU A 45 0.83 -2.81 -6.62
C LEU A 45 0.44 -2.17 -7.96
N ASN A 46 -0.81 -2.35 -8.40
CA ASN A 46 -1.31 -1.77 -9.64
C ASN A 46 -1.41 -0.24 -9.55
N GLU A 47 -1.94 0.28 -8.44
CA GLU A 47 -2.03 1.72 -8.19
C GLU A 47 -0.65 2.36 -8.09
N TYR A 48 0.29 1.71 -7.40
CA TYR A 48 1.68 2.14 -7.30
C TYR A 48 2.29 2.27 -8.69
N TYR A 49 2.25 1.20 -9.50
CA TYR A 49 2.84 1.21 -10.84
C TYR A 49 2.26 2.31 -11.72
N ALA A 50 0.93 2.46 -11.73
CA ALA A 50 0.26 3.50 -12.50
C ALA A 50 0.65 4.91 -12.03
N THR A 51 0.80 5.10 -10.72
CA THR A 51 1.12 6.40 -10.12
C THR A 51 2.57 6.79 -10.38
N VAL A 52 3.54 5.94 -10.08
CA VAL A 52 4.96 6.29 -10.23
C VAL A 52 5.39 6.45 -11.69
N THR A 53 4.69 5.81 -12.64
CA THR A 53 5.01 5.93 -14.07
C THR A 53 4.29 7.07 -14.78
N ARG A 54 3.14 7.53 -14.27
CA ARG A 54 2.30 8.53 -14.97
C ARG A 54 1.99 9.81 -14.19
N ARG A 55 1.90 9.72 -12.87
CA ARG A 55 1.46 10.84 -12.01
C ARG A 55 2.63 11.51 -11.28
N LEU A 56 3.69 10.77 -11.00
CA LEU A 56 4.91 11.32 -10.42
C LEU A 56 5.64 12.23 -11.44
N ALA A 57 6.24 13.32 -10.97
CA ALA A 57 6.94 14.30 -11.79
C ALA A 57 8.34 14.64 -11.21
N PRO A 58 9.45 14.21 -11.84
CA PRO A 58 9.50 13.33 -13.00
C PRO A 58 9.09 11.89 -12.65
N GLY A 59 8.39 11.22 -13.56
CA GLY A 59 7.98 9.83 -13.39
C GLY A 59 9.15 8.84 -13.43
N LEU A 60 8.96 7.68 -12.80
CA LEU A 60 9.93 6.59 -12.87
C LEU A 60 9.94 5.96 -14.27
N PRO A 61 11.11 5.54 -14.77
CA PRO A 61 11.18 4.65 -15.92
C PRO A 61 10.40 3.35 -15.64
N GLN A 62 9.62 2.88 -16.62
CA GLN A 62 8.79 1.68 -16.47
C GLN A 62 9.58 0.44 -16.01
N ALA A 63 10.83 0.30 -16.47
CA ALA A 63 11.72 -0.79 -16.06
C ALA A 63 12.00 -0.78 -14.55
N ARG A 64 12.16 0.41 -13.95
CA ARG A 64 12.37 0.57 -12.51
C ARG A 64 11.09 0.34 -11.72
N ALA A 65 9.97 0.88 -12.20
CA ALA A 65 8.66 0.64 -11.57
C ALA A 65 8.28 -0.84 -11.57
N ARG A 66 8.57 -1.56 -12.67
CA ARG A 66 8.38 -3.02 -12.75
C ARG A 66 9.28 -3.77 -11.77
N ALA A 67 10.56 -3.40 -11.67
CA ALA A 67 11.48 -4.02 -10.72
C ALA A 67 11.03 -3.83 -9.26
N ASP A 68 10.48 -2.65 -8.92
CA ASP A 68 9.90 -2.41 -7.59
C ASP A 68 8.70 -3.33 -7.33
N VAL A 69 7.79 -3.48 -8.30
CA VAL A 69 6.63 -4.40 -8.17
C VAL A 69 7.07 -5.86 -8.06
N GLU A 70 8.03 -6.29 -8.88
CA GLU A 70 8.58 -7.65 -8.85
C GLU A 70 9.21 -7.97 -7.49
N ALA A 71 9.93 -7.02 -6.89
CA ALA A 71 10.47 -7.18 -5.54
C ALA A 71 9.35 -7.34 -4.50
N LEU A 72 8.29 -6.53 -4.58
CA LEU A 72 7.17 -6.58 -3.62
C LEU A 72 6.35 -7.88 -3.69
N PHE A 73 6.49 -8.72 -4.72
CA PHE A 73 5.91 -10.07 -4.70
C PHE A 73 6.45 -10.94 -3.58
N ALA A 74 7.65 -10.65 -3.05
CA ALA A 74 8.18 -11.34 -1.89
C ALA A 74 7.35 -11.11 -0.61
N TRP A 75 6.46 -10.11 -0.59
CA TRP A 75 5.53 -9.84 0.52
C TRP A 75 4.19 -10.59 0.40
N ASP A 76 4.07 -11.52 -0.54
CA ASP A 76 2.87 -12.33 -0.81
C ASP A 76 1.58 -11.47 -0.91
N PRO A 77 1.44 -10.66 -1.97
CA PRO A 77 0.38 -9.66 -2.05
C PRO A 77 -1.02 -10.28 -1.98
N GLN A 78 -1.85 -9.79 -1.07
CA GLN A 78 -3.23 -10.22 -0.92
C GLN A 78 -4.02 -9.91 -2.21
N PRO A 79 -4.59 -10.94 -2.88
CA PRO A 79 -5.46 -10.71 -4.03
C PRO A 79 -6.72 -9.97 -3.62
N VAL A 80 -7.13 -8.98 -4.42
CA VAL A 80 -8.45 -8.35 -4.30
C VAL A 80 -9.45 -9.18 -5.10
N ASP A 81 -10.11 -10.11 -4.43
CA ASP A 81 -11.10 -11.01 -5.01
C ASP A 81 -12.52 -10.65 -4.59
N ARG A 82 -13.49 -11.51 -4.92
CA ARG A 82 -14.90 -11.32 -4.56
C ARG A 82 -15.10 -11.14 -3.05
N ALA A 83 -14.39 -11.90 -2.21
CA ALA A 83 -14.56 -11.85 -0.77
C ALA A 83 -14.05 -10.51 -0.21
N ILE A 84 -12.90 -10.03 -0.71
CA ILE A 84 -12.37 -8.70 -0.35
C ILE A 84 -13.35 -7.59 -0.73
N VAL A 85 -13.91 -7.63 -1.93
CA VAL A 85 -14.86 -6.61 -2.40
C VAL A 85 -16.13 -6.60 -1.55
N GLN A 86 -16.70 -7.78 -1.25
CA GLN A 86 -17.88 -7.88 -0.40
C GLN A 86 -17.59 -7.34 1.01
N ARG A 87 -16.43 -7.68 1.57
CA ARG A 87 -16.02 -7.20 2.89
C ARG A 87 -15.80 -5.68 2.91
N ALA A 88 -15.26 -5.12 1.82
CA ALA A 88 -15.08 -3.69 1.69
C ALA A 88 -16.40 -2.91 1.65
N PHE A 89 -17.48 -3.46 1.09
CA PHE A 89 -18.81 -2.84 1.19
C PHE A 89 -19.25 -2.73 2.66
N GLU A 90 -19.17 -3.84 3.40
CA GLU A 90 -19.55 -3.88 4.82
C GLU A 90 -18.71 -2.91 5.67
N ILE A 91 -17.39 -2.87 5.45
CA ILE A 91 -16.47 -1.97 6.16
C ILE A 91 -16.76 -0.52 5.79
N GLY A 92 -16.91 -0.21 4.51
CA GLY A 92 -17.16 1.15 4.03
C GLY A 92 -18.46 1.73 4.61
N GLU A 93 -19.53 0.94 4.67
CA GLU A 93 -20.80 1.33 5.29
C GLU A 93 -20.67 1.54 6.80
N ALA A 94 -20.01 0.62 7.51
CA ALA A 94 -19.88 0.67 8.96
C ALA A 94 -18.96 1.80 9.44
N ALA A 95 -17.81 1.98 8.78
CA ALA A 95 -16.80 2.97 9.14
C ALA A 95 -17.00 4.33 8.45
N ARG A 96 -17.88 4.42 7.45
CA ARG A 96 -18.14 5.62 6.63
C ARG A 96 -16.88 6.17 5.95
N ILE A 97 -16.04 5.28 5.44
CA ILE A 97 -14.84 5.59 4.66
C ILE A 97 -15.09 5.36 3.17
N SER A 98 -14.19 5.84 2.31
CA SER A 98 -14.33 5.62 0.87
C SER A 98 -14.24 4.12 0.54
N HIS A 99 -14.81 3.71 -0.59
CA HIS A 99 -14.72 2.31 -1.02
C HIS A 99 -13.27 1.86 -1.24
N TRP A 100 -12.40 2.76 -1.71
CA TRP A 100 -10.97 2.47 -1.93
C TRP A 100 -10.25 2.21 -0.62
N ASP A 101 -10.49 3.05 0.40
CA ASP A 101 -9.94 2.84 1.74
C ASP A 101 -10.48 1.55 2.36
N ALA A 102 -11.76 1.25 2.17
CA ALA A 102 -12.37 0.02 2.66
C ALA A 102 -11.77 -1.23 1.99
N LEU A 103 -11.36 -1.17 0.73
CA LEU A 103 -10.63 -2.26 0.06
C LEU A 103 -9.24 -2.48 0.68
N ILE A 104 -8.53 -1.40 1.01
CA ILE A 104 -7.24 -1.47 1.70
C ILE A 104 -7.41 -2.13 3.07
N VAL A 105 -8.40 -1.69 3.87
CA VAL A 105 -8.68 -2.27 5.19
C VAL A 105 -9.10 -3.74 5.08
N ALA A 106 -9.97 -4.08 4.12
CA ALA A 106 -10.38 -5.46 3.88
C ALA A 106 -9.20 -6.36 3.49
N ALA A 107 -8.32 -5.88 2.61
CA ALA A 107 -7.12 -6.62 2.20
C ALA A 107 -6.11 -6.75 3.35
N ALA A 108 -5.91 -5.70 4.14
CA ALA A 108 -5.07 -5.75 5.34
C ALA A 108 -5.56 -6.79 6.35
N HIS A 109 -6.88 -6.82 6.58
CA HIS A 109 -7.49 -7.80 7.46
C HIS A 109 -7.32 -9.23 6.93
N ALA A 110 -7.54 -9.45 5.63
CA ALA A 110 -7.37 -10.76 5.00
C ALA A 110 -5.91 -11.24 5.00
N ALA A 111 -4.95 -10.32 4.88
CA ALA A 111 -3.52 -10.60 5.03
C ALA A 111 -3.08 -10.86 6.48
N GLY A 112 -4.03 -10.80 7.44
CA GLY A 112 -3.75 -10.98 8.87
C GLY A 112 -2.97 -9.84 9.51
N CYS A 113 -2.94 -8.65 8.89
CA CYS A 113 -2.24 -7.49 9.42
C CYS A 113 -2.99 -6.88 10.61
N THR A 114 -2.23 -6.47 11.62
CA THR A 114 -2.77 -5.75 12.79
C THR A 114 -2.51 -4.25 12.73
N HIS A 115 -1.68 -3.82 11.78
CA HIS A 115 -1.37 -2.41 11.52
C HIS A 115 -1.49 -2.10 10.03
N LEU A 116 -1.89 -0.86 9.76
CA LEU A 116 -1.96 -0.30 8.43
C LEU A 116 -1.10 0.96 8.40
N LEU A 117 -0.16 1.00 7.47
CA LEU A 117 0.68 2.17 7.20
C LEU A 117 0.09 2.88 5.98
N SER A 118 -0.58 4.00 6.21
CA SER A 118 -1.26 4.84 5.21
C SER A 118 -1.14 6.31 5.60
N GLU A 119 -1.34 7.21 4.63
CA GLU A 119 -1.49 8.65 4.87
C GLU A 119 -2.95 9.07 5.06
N ASP A 120 -3.87 8.44 4.34
CA ASP A 120 -5.25 8.93 4.19
C ASP A 120 -6.19 8.44 5.29
N LEU A 121 -5.79 7.40 6.04
CA LEU A 121 -6.55 6.84 7.15
C LEU A 121 -6.03 7.41 8.47
N SER A 122 -6.90 8.16 9.15
CA SER A 122 -6.60 8.77 10.44
C SER A 122 -6.60 7.73 11.57
N ASP A 123 -5.78 7.92 12.61
CA ASP A 123 -5.76 7.08 13.80
C ASP A 123 -7.18 6.90 14.37
N GLY A 124 -7.66 5.64 14.45
CA GLY A 124 -8.96 5.27 15.04
C GLY A 124 -10.09 5.00 14.05
N GLN A 125 -9.81 5.00 12.74
CA GLN A 125 -10.64 4.35 11.71
C GLN A 125 -10.17 2.92 11.45
#